data_AF-A0A957EPG2-F1
#
_entry.id   AF-A0A957EPG2-F1
#
_cell.length_a   1.000
_cell.length_b   1.000
_cell.length_c   1.000
_cell.angle_alpha   90.00
_cell.angle_beta   90.00
_cell.angle_gamma   90.00
#
_symmetry.space_group_name_H-M   'P 1'
#
loop_
_entity.id
_entity.type
_entity.pdbx_description
1 polymer ?
#
loop_
_entity_poly.entity_id
_entity_poly.type
_entity_poly.pdbx_seq_one_letter_code
_entity_poly.pdbx_strand_id
1 'polypeptide(L)'
;LVTPLNKAVLTPDVVAVIAQPEQMMWLTMASSFYTGHRSTFQISGYNAQCVETTLIPYTRGEFNLSLGCYGCRASSDVSDDLMFMGVPIGQMPDLIRGLESLGRKAIPDSRNKVYLPPNI
;
A
#
# COMPACT_ATOMS: atom_id res chain seq x y z
N LEU A 1 10.48 6.54 15.81
CA LEU A 1 9.74 7.83 15.69
C LEU A 1 8.75 7.68 14.54
N VAL A 2 7.51 8.17 14.66
CA VAL A 2 6.52 8.19 13.55
C VAL A 2 6.19 9.65 13.26
N THR A 3 6.06 10.01 11.98
CA THR A 3 5.77 11.39 11.54
C THR A 3 5.05 11.36 10.19
N PRO A 4 4.18 12.34 9.88
CA PRO A 4 3.73 12.56 8.51
C PRO A 4 4.92 12.68 7.56
N LEU A 5 4.85 12.03 6.41
CA LEU A 5 5.98 11.93 5.47
C LEU A 5 6.52 13.32 5.05
N ASN A 6 5.63 14.29 4.86
CA ASN A 6 5.98 15.66 4.52
C ASN A 6 6.62 16.48 5.66
N LYS A 7 6.62 15.96 6.89
CA LYS A 7 7.22 16.56 8.08
C LYS A 7 8.40 15.71 8.60
N ALA A 8 8.85 14.71 7.84
CA ALA A 8 9.97 13.88 8.22
C ALA A 8 11.27 14.71 8.18
N VAL A 9 11.98 14.77 9.30
CA VAL A 9 13.29 15.44 9.42
C VAL A 9 14.47 14.49 9.17
N LEU A 10 14.18 13.20 9.04
CA LEU A 10 15.13 12.13 8.72
C LEU A 10 14.52 11.27 7.62
N THR A 11 15.37 10.59 6.85
CA THR A 11 14.93 9.56 5.91
C THR A 11 14.24 8.43 6.68
N PRO A 12 12.97 8.10 6.38
CA PRO A 12 12.28 7.01 7.05
C PRO A 12 12.81 5.67 6.55
N ASP A 13 12.83 4.64 7.38
CA ASP A 13 13.14 3.27 6.93
C ASP A 13 11.95 2.64 6.20
N VAL A 14 10.74 2.93 6.68
CA VAL A 14 9.47 2.43 6.16
C VAL A 14 8.47 3.57 6.03
N VAL A 15 7.76 3.60 4.91
CA VAL A 15 6.61 4.47 4.67
C VAL A 15 5.34 3.66 4.88
N ALA A 16 4.52 4.06 5.85
CA ALA A 16 3.20 3.49 6.06
C ALA A 16 2.17 4.26 5.22
N VAL A 17 1.44 3.54 4.37
CA VAL A 17 0.34 4.07 3.56
C VAL A 17 -0.97 3.57 4.16
N ILE A 18 -1.92 4.48 4.39
CA ILE A 18 -3.28 4.18 4.84
C ILE A 18 -4.22 4.68 3.75
N ALA A 19 -4.96 3.77 3.12
CA ALA A 19 -5.72 4.07 1.91
C ALA A 19 -6.81 3.01 1.66
N GLN A 20 -7.72 3.29 0.73
CA GLN A 20 -8.78 2.35 0.38
C GLN A 20 -8.22 1.10 -0.36
N PRO A 21 -8.94 -0.04 -0.33
CA PRO A 21 -8.55 -1.26 -1.02
C PRO A 21 -8.16 -1.09 -2.49
N GLU A 22 -8.87 -0.24 -3.24
CA GLU A 22 -8.53 0.05 -4.64
C GLU A 22 -7.13 0.66 -4.77
N GLN A 23 -6.77 1.59 -3.89
CA GLN A 23 -5.46 2.22 -3.88
C GLN A 23 -4.37 1.21 -3.50
N MET A 24 -4.64 0.30 -2.54
CA MET A 24 -3.73 -0.80 -2.19
C MET A 24 -3.51 -1.78 -3.34
N MET A 25 -4.55 -2.05 -4.13
CA MET A 25 -4.44 -2.82 -5.37
C MET A 25 -3.50 -2.13 -6.36
N TRP A 26 -3.67 -0.82 -6.60
CA TRP A 26 -2.78 -0.08 -7.50
C TRP A 26 -1.33 -0.05 -7.03
N LEU A 27 -1.09 0.12 -5.72
CA LEU A 27 0.25 0.07 -5.14
C LEU A 27 0.89 -1.32 -5.30
N THR A 28 0.11 -2.38 -5.12
CA THR A 28 0.57 -3.77 -5.32
C THR A 28 0.90 -4.06 -6.79
N MET A 29 0.10 -3.53 -7.72
CA MET A 29 0.42 -3.62 -9.15
C MET A 29 1.66 -2.80 -9.50
N ALA A 30 1.82 -1.62 -8.89
CA ALA A 30 2.95 -0.74 -9.14
C ALA A 30 4.28 -1.35 -8.65
N SER A 31 4.29 -2.00 -7.48
CA SER A 31 5.49 -2.65 -6.93
C SER A 31 6.03 -3.78 -7.81
N SER A 32 5.17 -4.40 -8.60
CA SER A 32 5.51 -5.50 -9.51
C SER A 32 5.62 -5.07 -10.97
N PHE A 33 5.36 -3.78 -11.30
CA PHE A 33 5.19 -3.30 -12.67
C PHE A 33 6.41 -3.55 -13.56
N TYR A 34 7.62 -3.24 -13.06
CA TYR A 34 8.87 -3.41 -13.82
C TYR A 34 9.58 -4.73 -13.55
N THR A 35 9.28 -5.39 -12.44
CA THR A 35 9.96 -6.62 -12.02
C THR A 35 9.21 -7.87 -12.48
N GLY A 36 7.89 -7.78 -12.71
CA GLY A 36 7.01 -8.93 -12.91
C GLY A 36 6.91 -9.85 -11.69
N HIS A 37 7.49 -9.43 -10.54
CA HIS A 37 7.56 -10.27 -9.36
C HIS A 37 6.19 -10.36 -8.67
N ARG A 38 5.73 -11.58 -8.40
CA ARG A 38 4.48 -11.80 -7.68
C ARG A 38 4.72 -11.68 -6.17
N SER A 39 4.29 -10.56 -5.59
CA SER A 39 4.40 -10.31 -4.15
C SER A 39 3.67 -11.36 -3.31
N THR A 40 4.28 -11.72 -2.18
CA THR A 40 3.66 -12.53 -1.12
C THR A 40 3.45 -11.63 0.09
N PHE A 41 2.23 -11.62 0.64
CA PHE A 41 1.89 -10.81 1.81
C PHE A 41 1.58 -11.70 3.00
N GLN A 42 1.99 -11.25 4.18
CA GLN A 42 1.71 -11.91 5.45
C GLN A 42 0.69 -11.08 6.22
N ILE A 43 -0.54 -11.59 6.27
CA ILE A 43 -1.68 -10.91 6.88
C ILE A 43 -2.32 -11.87 7.88
N SER A 44 -2.41 -11.41 9.13
CA SER A 44 -2.96 -12.17 10.26
C SER A 44 -4.27 -11.59 10.79
N GLY A 45 -4.51 -10.30 10.59
CA GLY A 45 -5.67 -9.58 11.17
C GLY A 45 -5.54 -9.26 12.67
N TYR A 46 -4.53 -9.81 13.34
CA TYR A 46 -4.22 -9.51 14.74
C TYR A 46 -3.13 -8.45 14.89
N ASN A 47 -2.33 -8.25 13.86
CA ASN A 47 -1.30 -7.21 13.81
C ASN A 47 -1.59 -6.20 12.70
N ALA A 48 -1.17 -4.96 12.88
CA ALA A 48 -1.39 -3.89 11.92
C ALA A 48 -0.11 -3.10 11.72
N GLN A 49 -0.14 -1.81 12.08
CA GLN A 49 0.99 -0.91 12.04
C GLN A 49 2.25 -1.52 12.65
N CYS A 50 2.14 -2.19 13.80
CA CYS A 50 3.28 -2.74 14.55
C CYS A 50 4.08 -3.80 13.78
N VAL A 51 3.42 -4.82 13.23
CA VAL A 51 4.10 -5.96 12.58
C VAL A 51 3.97 -5.89 11.08
N GLU A 52 2.74 -5.88 10.58
CA GLU A 52 2.44 -6.04 9.16
C GLU A 52 2.87 -4.81 8.35
N THR A 53 2.74 -3.61 8.89
CA THR A 53 3.11 -2.37 8.18
C THR A 53 4.51 -1.87 8.52
N THR A 54 5.06 -2.23 9.69
CA THR A 54 6.39 -1.73 10.12
C THR A 54 7.43 -2.83 10.17
N LEU A 55 7.29 -3.82 11.06
CA LEU A 55 8.35 -4.80 11.34
C LEU A 55 8.70 -5.66 10.11
N ILE A 56 7.68 -6.17 9.42
CA ILE A 56 7.86 -7.04 8.24
C ILE A 56 8.57 -6.25 7.12
N PRO A 57 8.10 -5.05 6.71
CA PRO A 57 8.81 -4.26 5.72
C PRO A 57 10.21 -3.82 6.13
N TYR A 58 10.39 -3.46 7.41
CA TYR A 58 11.70 -3.04 7.92
C TYR A 58 12.73 -4.18 7.88
N THR A 59 12.36 -5.37 8.37
CA THR A 59 13.30 -6.48 8.55
C THR A 59 13.54 -7.29 7.28
N ARG A 60 12.51 -7.47 6.45
CA ARG A 60 12.60 -8.24 5.21
C ARG A 60 12.95 -7.38 4.01
N GLY A 61 12.78 -6.06 4.11
CA GLY A 61 12.93 -5.16 2.98
C GLY A 61 11.92 -5.45 1.88
N GLU A 62 10.72 -5.96 2.20
CA GLU A 62 9.65 -6.31 1.27
C GLU A 62 8.38 -5.52 1.58
N PHE A 63 7.55 -5.21 0.58
CA PHE A 63 6.22 -4.65 0.83
C PHE A 63 5.36 -5.61 1.65
N ASN A 64 4.52 -5.07 2.53
CA ASN A 64 3.49 -5.88 3.15
C ASN A 64 2.16 -5.14 3.35
N LEU A 65 1.06 -5.88 3.22
CA LEU A 65 -0.30 -5.38 3.41
C LEU A 65 -0.80 -5.69 4.82
N SER A 66 -1.78 -4.92 5.28
CA SER A 66 -2.55 -5.22 6.48
C SER A 66 -4.00 -4.79 6.33
N LEU A 67 -4.89 -5.57 6.94
CA LEU A 67 -6.33 -5.28 7.02
C LEU A 67 -6.65 -4.26 8.13
N GLY A 68 -5.68 -3.87 8.95
CA GLY A 68 -5.95 -3.11 10.17
C GLY A 68 -6.52 -4.04 11.25
N CYS A 69 -5.71 -4.33 12.25
CA CYS A 69 -6.04 -5.27 13.31
C CYS A 69 -7.11 -4.75 14.25
N TYR A 70 -7.70 -5.67 15.00
CA TYR A 70 -8.68 -5.37 16.04
C TYR A 70 -8.23 -4.21 16.95
N GLY A 71 -7.00 -4.27 17.49
CA GLY A 71 -6.51 -3.23 18.40
C GLY A 71 -6.39 -1.86 17.74
N CYS A 72 -5.94 -1.82 16.48
CA CYS A 72 -5.86 -0.57 15.71
C CYS A 72 -7.25 0.03 15.50
N ARG A 73 -8.22 -0.78 15.07
CA ARG A 73 -9.60 -0.32 14.80
C ARG A 73 -10.35 0.07 16.06
N ALA A 74 -10.18 -0.69 17.14
CA ALA A 74 -10.82 -0.40 18.42
C ALA A 74 -10.24 0.84 19.14
N SER A 75 -9.01 1.24 18.80
CA SER A 75 -8.27 2.29 19.53
C SER A 75 -7.98 3.54 18.68
N SER A 76 -8.53 3.65 17.48
CA SER A 76 -8.33 4.81 16.59
C SER A 76 -9.59 5.15 15.80
N ASP A 77 -9.54 6.26 15.08
CA ASP A 77 -10.56 6.75 14.15
C ASP A 77 -10.37 6.21 12.72
N VAL A 78 -9.62 5.12 12.55
CA VAL A 78 -9.45 4.50 11.23
C VAL A 78 -10.79 3.97 10.72
N SER A 79 -11.15 4.40 9.51
CA SER A 79 -12.41 3.99 8.88
C SER A 79 -12.40 2.51 8.44
N ASP A 80 -13.58 1.91 8.36
CA ASP A 80 -13.79 0.51 7.98
C ASP A 80 -13.37 0.21 6.53
N ASP A 81 -13.35 1.23 5.68
CA ASP A 81 -12.95 1.16 4.29
C ASP A 81 -11.45 1.38 4.05
N LEU A 82 -10.64 1.54 5.10
CA LEU A 82 -9.20 1.74 4.99
C LEU A 82 -8.42 0.45 5.26
N MET A 83 -7.36 0.28 4.48
CA MET A 83 -6.33 -0.73 4.62
C MET A 83 -4.98 -0.06 4.87
N PHE A 84 -3.95 -0.86 5.17
CA PHE A 84 -2.59 -0.39 5.41
C PHE A 84 -1.61 -1.12 4.48
N MET A 85 -0.56 -0.41 4.07
CA MET A 85 0.60 -0.98 3.37
C MET A 85 1.87 -0.39 3.96
N GLY A 86 2.83 -1.25 4.26
CA GLY A 86 4.17 -0.82 4.63
C GLY A 86 5.11 -0.96 3.45
N VAL A 87 5.85 0.12 3.17
CA VAL A 87 6.77 0.20 2.04
C VAL A 87 8.19 0.49 2.53
N PRO A 88 9.18 -0.37 2.25
CA PRO A 88 10.58 -0.05 2.49
C PRO A 88 11.01 1.16 1.65
N ILE A 89 11.70 2.13 2.26
CA ILE A 89 12.05 3.39 1.57
C ILE A 89 12.85 3.19 0.28
N GLY A 90 13.72 2.17 0.25
CA GLY A 90 14.54 1.84 -0.92
C GLY A 90 13.72 1.42 -2.14
N GLN A 91 12.48 0.95 -1.96
CA GLN A 91 11.59 0.54 -3.04
C GLN A 91 10.63 1.65 -3.49
N MET A 92 10.64 2.80 -2.82
CA MET A 92 9.73 3.92 -3.13
C MET A 92 9.90 4.49 -4.55
N PRO A 93 11.13 4.69 -5.08
CA PRO A 93 11.29 5.19 -6.44
C PRO A 93 10.62 4.29 -7.49
N ASP A 94 10.76 2.97 -7.35
CA ASP A 94 10.18 2.01 -8.30
C ASP A 94 8.65 1.95 -8.19
N LEU A 95 8.14 2.02 -6.96
CA LEU A 95 6.70 2.12 -6.70
C LEU A 95 6.09 3.36 -7.39
N ILE A 96 6.72 4.53 -7.24
CA ILE A 96 6.23 5.77 -7.85
C ILE A 96 6.23 5.65 -9.37
N ARG A 97 7.32 5.17 -9.98
CA ARG A 97 7.41 4.97 -11.44
C ARG A 97 6.35 3.98 -11.94
N GLY A 98 6.08 2.92 -11.19
CA GLY A 98 5.04 1.95 -11.48
C GLY A 98 3.64 2.58 -11.45
N LEU A 99 3.35 3.38 -10.42
CA LEU A 99 2.08 4.12 -10.32
C LEU A 99 1.90 5.11 -11.46
N GLU A 100 2.93 5.88 -11.82
CA GLU A 100 2.90 6.81 -12.95
C GLU A 100 2.59 6.08 -14.26
N SER A 101 3.18 4.90 -14.47
CA SER A 101 2.93 4.09 -15.66
C SER A 101 1.51 3.53 -15.71
N LEU A 102 1.01 3.02 -14.58
CA LEU A 102 -0.38 2.57 -14.44
C LEU A 102 -1.37 3.74 -14.65
N GLY A 103 -1.01 4.94 -14.19
CA GLY A 103 -1.81 6.16 -14.34
C GLY A 103 -2.03 6.60 -15.77
N ARG A 104 -1.15 6.21 -16.72
CA ARG A 104 -1.29 6.54 -18.14
C ARG A 104 -2.43 5.79 -18.83
N LYS A 105 -2.82 4.62 -18.31
CA LYS A 105 -3.80 3.76 -18.98
C LYS A 105 -4.61 2.88 -18.02
N ALA A 106 -3.96 2.00 -17.27
CA ALA A 106 -4.65 0.97 -16.48
C ALA A 106 -5.63 1.54 -15.44
N ILE A 107 -5.22 2.59 -14.72
CA ILE A 107 -6.05 3.26 -13.72
C ILE A 107 -7.26 3.95 -14.37
N PRO A 108 -7.10 4.86 -15.36
CA PRO A 108 -8.24 5.49 -16.00
C PRO A 108 -9.16 4.48 -16.69
N ASP A 109 -8.62 3.47 -17.39
CA ASP A 109 -9.42 2.44 -18.05
C ASP A 109 -10.29 1.65 -17.04
N SER A 110 -9.71 1.27 -15.91
CA SER A 110 -10.44 0.56 -14.84
C SER A 110 -11.55 1.40 -14.21
N ARG A 111 -11.28 2.70 -13.96
CA ARG A 111 -12.26 3.63 -13.39
C ARG A 111 -13.36 4.01 -14.37
N ASN A 112 -13.03 4.11 -15.66
CA ASN A 112 -13.97 4.34 -16.76
C ASN A 112 -14.75 3.08 -17.15
N LYS A 113 -14.48 1.93 -16.51
CA LYS A 113 -15.17 0.66 -16.75
C LYS A 113 -15.17 0.26 -18.23
N VAL A 114 -14.05 0.47 -18.94
CA VAL A 114 -13.97 0.27 -20.40
C VAL A 114 -14.24 -1.18 -20.87
N TYR A 115 -14.21 -2.14 -19.95
CA TYR A 115 -14.53 -3.54 -20.21
C TYR A 115 -15.99 -3.92 -19.94
N LEU A 116 -16.78 -3.01 -19.34
CA LEU A 116 -18.22 -3.19 -19.18
C LEU A 116 -18.94 -2.68 -20.45
N PRO A 117 -20.02 -3.34 -20.88
CA PRO A 117 -20.84 -2.81 -21.96
C PRO A 117 -21.42 -1.45 -21.57
N PRO A 118 -21.57 -0.50 -22.53
CA PRO A 118 -22.21 0.77 -22.25
C PRO A 118 -23.67 0.52 -21.84
N ASN A 119 -24.06 1.02 -20.65
CA ASN A 119 -25.41 1.01 -20.05
C ASN A 119 -25.82 -0.20 -19.17
N ILE A 120 -25.04 -0.54 -18.14
CA ILE A 120 -25.59 -1.20 -16.94
C ILE A 120 -25.69 -0.17 -15.82
#